data_AF-A0A444UYG7-F1
#
_entry.id   AF-A0A444UYG7-F1
#
_cell.length_a   1.000
_cell.length_b   1.000
_cell.length_c   1.000
_cell.angle_alpha   90.00
_cell.angle_beta   90.00
_cell.angle_gamma   90.00
#
_symmetry.space_group_name_H-M   'P 1'
#
loop_
_entity.id
_entity.type
_entity.pdbx_description
1 polymer ?
#
loop_
_entity_poly.entity_id
_entity_poly.type
_entity_poly.pdbx_seq_one_letter_code
_entity_poly.pdbx_strand_id
1 'polypeptide(L)'
;MTWQTFLKEEMENYQSKPREVMWQLCAIKITEAIQYVVEFAKRIDGFMELCQNDQIVLLKAGCDDLISSVFEFGKNLCSLHLSEDEIALFSAFVLMSADRSWLQEKIKVEKLQQKIQLALQHVLQKNHREDGILTKLICKVSTLRALCSRHTEKLTAFKAIYPDIVRAHFPPLYKELFSSEFEQPMPIDG
;
A
#
# COMPACT_ATOMS: atom_id res chain seq x y z
N MET A 1 7.91 -18.39 4.29
CA MET A 1 9.09 -17.51 4.14
C MET A 1 9.93 -17.58 5.41
N THR A 2 11.24 -17.77 5.29
CA THR A 2 12.19 -17.73 6.43
C THR A 2 12.73 -16.30 6.57
N TRP A 3 12.46 -15.65 7.69
CA TRP A 3 13.02 -14.33 7.99
C TRP A 3 14.50 -14.50 8.35
N GLN A 4 15.41 -14.04 7.47
CA GLN A 4 16.81 -13.88 7.83
C GLN A 4 17.00 -12.53 8.55
N THR A 5 17.51 -12.59 9.78
CA THR A 5 17.93 -11.41 10.53
C THR A 5 19.30 -10.96 10.05
N PHE A 6 19.49 -9.66 9.85
CA PHE A 6 20.80 -9.08 9.57
C PHE A 6 21.81 -9.41 10.68
N LEU A 7 23.06 -9.65 10.29
CA LEU A 7 24.20 -9.72 11.19
C LEU A 7 24.49 -8.32 11.77
N LYS A 8 25.13 -8.27 12.95
CA LYS A 8 25.45 -7.01 13.64
C LYS A 8 26.27 -6.05 12.76
N GLU A 9 27.23 -6.59 12.02
CA GLU A 9 28.09 -5.85 11.08
C GLU A 9 27.30 -5.25 9.91
N GLU A 10 26.27 -5.95 9.41
CA GLU A 10 25.37 -5.42 8.38
C GLU A 10 24.52 -4.27 8.94
N MET A 11 24.01 -4.40 10.17
CA MET A 11 23.27 -3.32 10.83
C MET A 11 24.13 -2.06 11.03
N GLU A 12 25.39 -2.21 11.45
CA GLU A 12 26.35 -1.11 11.61
C GLU A 12 26.71 -0.46 10.25
N ASN A 13 26.81 -1.26 9.18
CA ASN A 13 26.98 -0.80 7.80
C ASN A 13 25.75 -0.04 7.27
N TYR A 14 24.52 -0.36 7.72
CA TYR A 14 23.33 0.45 7.41
C TYR A 14 23.23 1.73 8.24
N GLN A 15 23.53 1.67 9.54
CA GLN A 15 23.46 2.82 10.45
C GLN A 15 24.52 3.90 10.16
N SER A 16 25.65 3.51 9.57
CA SER A 16 26.70 4.44 9.14
C SER A 16 26.44 5.13 7.79
N LYS A 17 25.34 4.80 7.08
CA LYS A 17 25.03 5.44 5.79
C LYS A 17 24.49 6.86 5.98
N PRO A 18 24.85 7.80 5.11
CA PRO A 18 24.17 9.09 5.02
C PRO A 18 22.66 8.88 4.81
N ARG A 19 21.84 9.79 5.37
CA ARG A 19 20.38 9.66 5.40
C ARG A 19 19.80 9.48 4.00
N GLU A 20 20.30 10.25 3.04
CA GLU A 20 19.94 10.23 1.63
C GLU A 20 20.25 8.89 0.95
N VAL A 21 21.36 8.25 1.29
CA VAL A 21 21.73 6.92 0.77
C VAL A 21 20.80 5.85 1.34
N MET A 22 20.47 5.93 2.63
CA MET A 22 19.52 5.00 3.25
C MET A 22 18.10 5.20 2.70
N TRP A 23 17.66 6.45 2.49
CA TRP A 23 16.39 6.76 1.84
C TRP A 23 16.31 6.22 0.41
N GLN A 24 17.39 6.34 -0.37
CA GLN A 24 17.45 5.77 -1.72
C GLN A 24 17.35 4.24 -1.70
N LEU A 25 18.06 3.57 -0.79
CA LEU A 25 17.96 2.11 -0.58
C LEU A 25 16.54 1.69 -0.20
N CYS A 26 15.91 2.37 0.75
CA CYS A 26 14.51 2.13 1.12
C CYS A 26 13.57 2.36 -0.06
N ALA A 27 13.72 3.47 -0.80
CA ALA A 27 12.88 3.78 -1.96
C ALA A 27 13.00 2.72 -3.07
N ILE A 28 14.19 2.16 -3.30
CA ILE A 28 14.40 1.04 -4.24
C ILE A 28 13.63 -0.20 -3.75
N LYS A 29 13.78 -0.60 -2.48
CA LYS A 29 13.09 -1.78 -1.93
C LYS A 29 11.57 -1.63 -1.82
N ILE A 30 11.09 -0.43 -1.53
CA ILE A 30 9.67 -0.08 -1.61
C ILE A 30 9.17 -0.14 -3.06
N THR A 31 9.97 0.31 -4.05
CA THR A 31 9.61 0.24 -5.47
C THR A 31 9.55 -1.20 -5.99
N GLU A 32 10.51 -2.05 -5.61
CA GLU A 32 10.46 -3.50 -5.88
C GLU A 32 9.16 -4.12 -5.32
N ALA A 33 8.81 -3.82 -4.05
CA ALA A 33 7.57 -4.31 -3.45
C ALA A 33 6.31 -3.77 -4.15
N ILE A 34 6.29 -2.49 -4.55
CA ILE A 34 5.20 -1.89 -5.33
C ILE A 34 5.03 -2.58 -6.67
N GLN A 35 6.11 -2.99 -7.36
CA GLN A 35 6.00 -3.73 -8.62
C GLN A 35 5.27 -5.08 -8.42
N TYR A 36 5.54 -5.81 -7.35
CA TYR A 36 4.76 -7.03 -7.02
C TYR A 36 3.29 -6.72 -6.72
N VAL A 37 2.99 -5.62 -6.02
CA VAL A 37 1.59 -5.19 -5.75
C VAL A 37 0.87 -4.79 -7.05
N VAL A 38 1.56 -4.14 -7.98
CA VAL A 38 1.03 -3.79 -9.31
C VAL A 38 0.76 -5.04 -10.14
N GLU A 39 1.70 -5.99 -10.21
CA GLU A 39 1.51 -7.25 -10.94
C GLU A 39 0.45 -8.16 -10.31
N PHE A 40 0.25 -8.08 -8.99
CA PHE A 40 -0.89 -8.69 -8.31
C PHE A 40 -2.20 -8.00 -8.69
N ALA A 41 -2.27 -6.67 -8.62
CA ALA A 41 -3.47 -5.90 -8.95
C ALA A 41 -3.95 -6.15 -10.38
N LYS A 42 -3.03 -6.17 -11.37
CA LYS A 42 -3.32 -6.52 -12.77
C LYS A 42 -4.00 -7.87 -12.98
N ARG A 43 -3.88 -8.81 -12.04
CA ARG A 43 -4.45 -10.16 -12.09
C ARG A 43 -5.79 -10.29 -11.36
N ILE A 44 -6.29 -9.21 -10.75
CA ILE A 44 -7.62 -9.19 -10.14
C ILE A 44 -8.65 -8.95 -11.25
N ASP A 45 -9.61 -9.87 -11.38
CA ASP A 45 -10.72 -9.75 -12.33
C ASP A 45 -11.42 -8.39 -12.20
N GLY A 46 -11.54 -7.67 -13.31
CA GLY A 46 -12.11 -6.32 -13.37
C GLY A 46 -11.16 -5.17 -13.02
N PHE A 47 -9.95 -5.39 -12.47
CA PHE A 47 -9.02 -4.29 -12.18
C PHE A 47 -8.50 -3.63 -13.46
N MET A 48 -8.18 -4.43 -14.48
CA MET A 48 -7.75 -3.95 -15.80
C MET A 48 -8.89 -3.30 -16.62
N GLU A 49 -10.15 -3.41 -16.16
CA GLU A 49 -11.32 -2.77 -16.76
C GLU A 49 -11.56 -1.36 -16.20
N LEU A 50 -10.89 -0.99 -15.10
CA LEU A 50 -10.96 0.35 -14.50
C LEU A 50 -10.15 1.36 -15.32
N CYS A 51 -10.51 2.64 -15.25
CA CYS A 51 -9.73 3.70 -15.89
C CYS A 51 -8.35 3.87 -15.21
N GLN A 52 -7.37 4.36 -15.97
CA GLN A 52 -5.98 4.49 -15.51
C GLN A 52 -5.84 5.37 -14.25
N ASN A 53 -6.66 6.42 -14.13
CA ASN A 53 -6.73 7.26 -12.94
C ASN A 53 -7.06 6.45 -11.68
N ASP A 54 -8.11 5.64 -11.74
CA ASP A 54 -8.58 4.86 -10.59
C ASP A 54 -7.58 3.75 -10.25
N GLN A 55 -6.94 3.11 -11.25
CA GLN A 55 -5.83 2.17 -11.01
C GLN A 55 -4.66 2.82 -10.24
N ILE A 56 -4.27 4.05 -10.61
CA ILE A 56 -3.18 4.79 -9.96
C ILE A 56 -3.56 5.19 -8.52
N VAL A 57 -4.75 5.75 -8.30
CA VAL A 57 -5.21 6.22 -6.98
C VAL A 57 -5.19 5.11 -5.92
N LEU A 58 -5.49 3.86 -6.30
CA LEU A 58 -5.47 2.71 -5.40
C LEU A 58 -4.05 2.31 -4.94
N LEU A 59 -3.01 2.69 -5.69
CA LEU A 59 -1.61 2.32 -5.45
C LEU A 59 -0.79 3.37 -4.69
N LYS A 60 -1.27 4.63 -4.58
CA LYS A 60 -0.58 5.80 -3.98
C LYS A 60 -0.38 5.72 -2.45
N ALA A 61 0.09 4.57 -1.95
CA ALA A 61 -0.14 4.07 -0.60
C ALA A 61 0.74 4.61 0.55
N GLY A 62 1.94 4.05 0.81
CA GLY A 62 2.55 4.11 2.16
C GLY A 62 4.08 4.27 2.24
N CYS A 63 4.56 4.69 3.45
CA CYS A 63 5.93 4.94 3.98
C CYS A 63 6.27 6.41 4.41
N ASP A 64 6.49 6.81 5.68
CA ASP A 64 7.81 6.53 6.31
C ASP A 64 7.93 6.60 7.87
N ASP A 65 7.21 7.47 8.62
CA ASP A 65 7.01 7.22 10.08
C ASP A 65 6.25 5.89 10.29
N LEU A 66 5.58 5.50 9.22
CA LEU A 66 5.28 4.14 8.85
C LEU A 66 6.28 3.09 9.33
N ILE A 67 7.62 3.19 9.21
CA ILE A 67 8.52 2.03 9.40
C ILE A 67 8.20 1.27 10.70
N SER A 68 8.25 1.93 11.85
CA SER A 68 7.90 1.31 13.15
C SER A 68 6.47 0.77 13.17
N SER A 69 5.51 1.50 12.61
CA SER A 69 4.11 1.09 12.59
C SER A 69 3.77 0.07 11.47
N VAL A 70 4.65 -0.16 10.49
CA VAL A 70 4.59 -1.24 9.48
C VAL A 70 5.24 -2.49 10.03
N PHE A 71 6.28 -2.36 10.84
CA PHE A 71 6.73 -3.46 11.69
C PHE A 71 5.64 -3.85 12.70
N GLU A 72 4.96 -2.89 13.31
CA GLU A 72 3.84 -3.16 14.23
C GLU A 72 2.60 -3.72 13.51
N PHE A 73 2.21 -3.17 12.37
CA PHE A 73 1.14 -3.69 11.52
C PHE A 73 1.48 -5.10 11.01
N GLY A 74 2.70 -5.30 10.51
CA GLY A 74 3.21 -6.58 10.04
C GLY A 74 3.23 -7.63 11.16
N LYS A 75 3.75 -7.28 12.35
CA LYS A 75 3.71 -8.16 13.53
C LYS A 75 2.28 -8.52 13.92
N ASN A 76 1.36 -7.55 13.91
CA ASN A 76 -0.06 -7.75 14.20
C ASN A 76 -0.80 -8.56 13.13
N LEU A 77 -0.37 -8.51 11.87
CA LEU A 77 -0.95 -9.29 10.78
C LEU A 77 -0.40 -10.72 10.79
N CYS A 78 0.91 -10.88 11.00
CA CYS A 78 1.57 -12.17 11.17
C CYS A 78 1.03 -12.95 12.39
N SER A 79 0.64 -12.29 13.48
CA SER A 79 0.04 -12.97 14.64
C SER A 79 -1.35 -13.58 14.35
N LEU A 80 -2.01 -13.17 13.25
CA LEU A 80 -3.21 -13.83 12.76
C LEU A 80 -2.92 -15.12 11.97
N HIS A 81 -1.64 -15.42 11.67
CA HIS A 81 -1.19 -16.63 11.00
C HIS A 81 -1.96 -16.92 9.69
N LEU A 82 -2.19 -15.88 8.88
CA LEU A 82 -2.99 -15.98 7.65
C LEU A 82 -2.34 -16.93 6.62
N SER A 83 -3.17 -17.71 5.94
CA SER A 83 -2.78 -18.50 4.76
C SER A 83 -2.65 -17.62 3.52
N GLU A 84 -2.01 -18.13 2.46
CA GLU A 84 -1.78 -17.37 1.23
C GLU A 84 -3.11 -16.91 0.58
N ASP A 85 -4.15 -17.76 0.58
CA ASP A 85 -5.50 -17.42 0.10
C ASP A 85 -6.14 -16.29 0.92
N GLU A 86 -6.02 -16.33 2.26
CA GLU A 86 -6.55 -15.29 3.15
C GLU A 86 -5.80 -13.96 2.97
N ILE A 87 -4.48 -14.00 2.75
CA ILE A 87 -3.65 -12.82 2.46
C ILE A 87 -4.04 -12.21 1.10
N ALA A 88 -4.22 -13.04 0.06
CA ALA A 88 -4.60 -12.58 -1.26
C ALA A 88 -5.98 -11.91 -1.26
N LEU A 89 -6.98 -12.54 -0.64
CA LEU A 89 -8.33 -11.98 -0.52
C LEU A 89 -8.38 -10.74 0.37
N PHE A 90 -7.61 -10.68 1.46
CA PHE A 90 -7.51 -9.48 2.29
C PHE A 90 -6.80 -8.33 1.55
N SER A 91 -5.76 -8.62 0.76
CA SER A 91 -5.08 -7.63 -0.08
C SER A 91 -6.00 -7.07 -1.17
N ALA A 92 -6.79 -7.93 -1.82
CA ALA A 92 -7.81 -7.51 -2.78
C ALA A 92 -8.93 -6.68 -2.12
N PHE A 93 -9.37 -7.04 -0.90
CA PHE A 93 -10.37 -6.27 -0.14
C PHE A 93 -9.88 -4.87 0.24
N VAL A 94 -8.60 -4.76 0.65
CA VAL A 94 -7.93 -3.48 0.92
C VAL A 94 -7.81 -2.63 -0.35
N LEU A 95 -7.39 -3.24 -1.46
CA LEU A 95 -7.22 -2.55 -2.74
C LEU A 95 -8.54 -1.99 -3.25
N MET A 96 -9.63 -2.78 -3.21
CA MET A 96 -10.96 -2.39 -3.70
C MET A 96 -11.72 -1.46 -2.73
N SER A 97 -11.04 -0.49 -2.13
CA SER A 97 -11.60 0.49 -1.20
C SER A 97 -12.49 1.54 -1.92
N ALA A 98 -13.82 1.43 -1.81
CA ALA A 98 -14.76 2.38 -2.45
C ALA A 98 -14.84 3.77 -1.78
N ASP A 99 -14.28 3.93 -0.57
CA ASP A 99 -14.24 5.18 0.20
C ASP A 99 -13.13 6.15 -0.24
N ARG A 100 -12.32 5.77 -1.25
CA ARG A 100 -11.26 6.62 -1.77
C ARG A 100 -11.83 7.87 -2.46
N SER A 101 -11.16 9.01 -2.24
CA SER A 101 -11.41 10.24 -2.99
C SER A 101 -11.20 10.03 -4.48
N TRP A 102 -11.87 10.84 -5.31
CA TRP A 102 -11.71 10.89 -6.77
C TRP A 102 -12.18 9.68 -7.59
N LEU A 103 -12.54 8.55 -6.96
CA LEU A 103 -13.18 7.43 -7.66
C LEU A 103 -14.45 7.88 -8.39
N GLN A 104 -14.51 7.59 -9.69
CA GLN A 104 -15.68 7.87 -10.53
C GLN A 104 -16.75 6.78 -10.34
N GLU A 105 -16.34 5.51 -10.29
CA GLU A 105 -17.24 4.35 -10.34
C GLU A 105 -17.49 3.70 -8.97
N LYS A 106 -17.65 4.50 -7.90
CA LYS A 106 -17.74 4.04 -6.50
C LYS A 106 -18.68 2.85 -6.28
N ILE A 107 -19.87 2.86 -6.90
CA ILE A 107 -20.87 1.78 -6.77
C ILE A 107 -20.36 0.45 -7.37
N LYS A 108 -19.56 0.48 -8.44
CA LYS A 108 -18.94 -0.73 -9.00
C LYS A 108 -17.84 -1.26 -8.07
N VAL A 109 -16.97 -0.36 -7.59
CA VAL A 109 -15.89 -0.70 -6.64
C VAL A 109 -16.48 -1.32 -5.37
N GLU A 110 -17.54 -0.75 -4.81
CA GLU A 110 -18.22 -1.26 -3.62
C GLU A 110 -18.80 -2.67 -3.85
N LYS A 111 -19.48 -2.91 -4.98
CA LYS A 111 -20.01 -4.24 -5.34
C LYS A 111 -18.91 -5.29 -5.51
N LEU A 112 -17.74 -4.90 -6.04
CA LEU A 112 -16.57 -5.79 -6.14
C LEU A 112 -15.97 -6.05 -4.75
N GLN A 113 -15.84 -5.03 -3.91
CA GLN A 113 -15.35 -5.16 -2.53
C GLN A 113 -16.24 -6.10 -1.70
N GLN A 114 -17.56 -5.98 -1.82
CA GLN A 114 -18.53 -6.86 -1.15
C GLN A 114 -18.36 -8.33 -1.58
N LYS A 115 -18.17 -8.61 -2.88
CA LYS A 115 -17.88 -9.97 -3.37
C LYS A 115 -16.59 -10.53 -2.78
N ILE A 116 -15.53 -9.72 -2.74
CA ILE A 116 -14.23 -10.12 -2.17
C ILE A 116 -14.35 -10.35 -0.66
N GLN A 117 -15.12 -9.52 0.07
CA GLN A 117 -15.37 -9.71 1.50
C GLN A 117 -16.10 -11.03 1.78
N LEU A 118 -17.10 -11.39 0.97
CA LEU A 118 -17.81 -12.68 1.09
C LEU A 118 -16.88 -13.86 0.79
N ALA A 119 -16.01 -13.76 -0.23
CA ALA A 119 -15.00 -14.77 -0.52
C ALA A 119 -13.98 -14.92 0.63
N LEU A 120 -13.50 -13.80 1.19
CA LEU A 120 -12.62 -13.78 2.37
C LEU A 120 -13.29 -14.45 3.58
N GLN A 121 -14.54 -14.12 3.85
CA GLN A 121 -15.32 -14.75 4.94
C GLN A 121 -15.44 -16.26 4.74
N HIS A 122 -15.73 -16.71 3.51
CA HIS A 122 -15.84 -18.13 3.19
C HIS A 122 -14.51 -18.88 3.40
N VAL A 123 -13.37 -18.31 2.97
CA VAL A 123 -12.05 -18.92 3.16
C VAL A 123 -11.65 -18.96 4.64
N LEU A 124 -11.93 -17.90 5.41
CA LEU A 124 -11.72 -17.90 6.86
C LEU A 124 -12.55 -19.01 7.55
N GLN A 125 -13.82 -19.18 7.18
CA GLN A 125 -14.67 -20.24 7.73
C GLN A 125 -14.18 -21.65 7.33
N LYS A 126 -13.76 -21.84 6.08
CA LYS A 126 -13.16 -23.08 5.57
C LYS A 126 -11.89 -23.47 6.35
N ASN A 127 -11.10 -22.48 6.78
CA ASN A 127 -9.90 -22.67 7.58
C ASN A 127 -10.20 -22.75 9.10
N HIS A 128 -11.46 -22.94 9.51
CA HIS A 128 -11.91 -23.03 10.89
C HIS A 128 -11.49 -21.86 11.80
N ARG A 129 -11.45 -20.65 11.22
CA ARG A 129 -11.16 -19.41 11.97
C ARG A 129 -12.32 -19.05 12.90
N GLU A 130 -11.99 -18.42 14.03
CA GLU A 130 -12.99 -17.74 14.87
C GLU A 130 -13.74 -16.67 14.07
N ASP A 131 -15.05 -16.52 14.27
CA ASP A 131 -15.88 -15.54 13.55
C ASP A 131 -15.36 -14.09 13.68
N GLY A 132 -14.66 -13.77 14.77
CA GLY A 132 -14.07 -12.45 15.00
C GLY A 132 -12.85 -12.10 14.14
N ILE A 133 -12.25 -13.04 13.39
CA ILE A 133 -11.04 -12.75 12.58
C ILE A 133 -11.36 -11.78 11.43
N LEU A 134 -12.51 -11.91 10.77
CA LEU A 134 -12.91 -11.01 9.68
C LEU A 134 -13.01 -9.56 10.18
N THR A 135 -13.66 -9.34 11.33
CA THR A 135 -13.76 -8.02 11.96
C THR A 135 -12.38 -7.47 12.34
N LYS A 136 -11.51 -8.30 12.93
CA LYS A 136 -10.12 -7.92 13.25
C LYS A 136 -9.36 -7.45 11.99
N LEU A 137 -9.51 -8.14 10.85
CA LEU A 137 -8.92 -7.78 9.56
C LEU A 137 -9.49 -6.46 9.01
N ILE A 138 -10.81 -6.29 9.00
CA ILE A 138 -11.46 -5.05 8.54
C ILE A 138 -10.97 -3.85 9.38
N CYS A 139 -10.83 -4.00 10.70
CA CYS A 139 -10.25 -2.96 11.55
C CYS A 139 -8.78 -2.62 11.20
N LYS A 140 -7.99 -3.57 10.68
CA LYS A 140 -6.62 -3.29 10.21
C LYS A 140 -6.57 -2.39 8.97
N VAL A 141 -7.63 -2.34 8.15
CA VAL A 141 -7.68 -1.44 6.99
C VAL A 141 -7.59 0.02 7.43
N SER A 142 -8.21 0.39 8.56
CA SER A 142 -8.09 1.75 9.13
C SER A 142 -6.65 2.06 9.59
N THR A 143 -5.98 1.11 10.23
CA THR A 143 -4.54 1.24 10.57
C THR A 143 -3.68 1.41 9.31
N LEU A 144 -3.98 0.66 8.24
CA LEU A 144 -3.28 0.78 6.97
C LEU A 144 -3.54 2.13 6.28
N ARG A 145 -4.78 2.66 6.31
CA ARG A 145 -5.05 4.02 5.81
C ARG A 145 -4.30 5.10 6.60
N ALA A 146 -4.16 4.96 7.92
CA ALA A 146 -3.39 5.89 8.75
C ALA A 146 -1.88 5.81 8.46
N LEU A 147 -1.34 4.60 8.30
CA LEU A 147 0.02 4.36 7.79
C LEU A 147 0.26 5.05 6.43
N CYS A 148 -0.74 4.98 5.56
CA CYS A 148 -0.73 5.60 4.25
C CYS A 148 -0.74 7.13 4.31
N SER A 149 -1.67 7.79 5.02
CA SER A 149 -1.67 9.27 5.14
C SER A 149 -0.32 9.83 5.61
N ARG A 150 0.28 9.16 6.59
CA ARG A 150 1.56 9.53 7.18
C ARG A 150 2.77 9.28 6.26
N HIS A 151 2.60 8.60 5.13
CA HIS A 151 3.57 8.62 4.02
C HIS A 151 3.63 10.00 3.40
N THR A 152 2.48 10.42 2.89
CA THR A 152 2.35 11.57 2.00
C THR A 152 2.81 12.83 2.72
N GLU A 153 2.51 12.93 4.01
CA GLU A 153 3.03 13.96 4.92
C GLU A 153 4.57 13.99 4.98
N LYS A 154 5.23 12.84 5.22
CA LYS A 154 6.69 12.76 5.32
C LYS A 154 7.38 12.98 3.97
N LEU A 155 6.84 12.42 2.89
CA LEU A 155 7.36 12.68 1.54
C LEU A 155 7.22 14.16 1.15
N THR A 156 6.09 14.79 1.48
CA THR A 156 5.89 16.22 1.22
C THR A 156 6.92 17.06 1.98
N ALA A 157 7.16 16.76 3.25
CA ALA A 157 8.20 17.41 4.04
C ALA A 157 9.63 17.18 3.47
N PHE A 158 9.93 15.98 2.96
CA PHE A 158 11.20 15.70 2.30
C PHE A 158 11.34 16.45 0.96
N LYS A 159 10.30 16.46 0.12
CA LYS A 159 10.27 17.17 -1.17
C LYS A 159 10.44 18.68 -1.01
N ALA A 160 9.96 19.26 0.10
CA ALA A 160 10.13 20.67 0.42
C ALA A 160 11.60 21.06 0.72
N ILE A 161 12.44 20.12 1.18
CA ILE A 161 13.84 20.36 1.52
C ILE A 161 14.77 19.93 0.37
N TYR A 162 14.45 18.83 -0.33
CA TYR A 162 15.28 18.23 -1.37
C TYR A 162 14.54 18.02 -2.71
N PRO A 163 13.96 19.08 -3.31
CA PRO A 163 13.13 18.95 -4.51
C PRO A 163 13.89 18.36 -5.71
N ASP A 164 15.17 18.71 -5.87
CA ASP A 164 16.01 18.18 -6.96
C ASP A 164 16.38 16.71 -6.79
N ILE A 165 16.58 16.24 -5.55
CA ILE A 165 16.84 14.83 -5.28
C ILE A 165 15.61 14.00 -5.63
N VAL A 166 14.41 14.45 -5.23
CA VAL A 166 13.15 13.82 -5.64
C VAL A 166 13.04 13.84 -7.17
N ARG A 167 13.21 15.00 -7.82
CA ARG A 167 13.08 15.16 -9.27
C ARG A 167 14.02 14.24 -10.07
N ALA A 168 15.31 14.25 -9.74
CA ALA A 168 16.35 13.57 -10.52
C ALA A 168 16.54 12.09 -10.16
N HIS A 169 16.42 11.71 -8.88
CA HIS A 169 16.84 10.39 -8.40
C HIS A 169 15.70 9.46 -7.96
N PHE A 170 14.47 9.96 -7.73
CA PHE A 170 13.37 9.07 -7.37
C PHE A 170 12.82 8.34 -8.61
N PRO A 171 12.44 7.05 -8.50
CA PRO A 171 11.89 6.27 -9.60
C PRO A 171 10.67 6.94 -10.25
N PRO A 172 10.50 6.87 -11.59
CA PRO A 172 9.37 7.47 -12.29
C PRO A 172 8.01 7.06 -11.70
N LEU A 173 7.79 5.75 -11.48
CA LEU A 173 6.56 5.23 -10.89
C LEU A 173 6.35 5.74 -9.45
N TYR A 174 7.40 5.89 -8.64
CA TYR A 174 7.26 6.45 -7.29
C TYR A 174 6.84 7.93 -7.36
N LYS A 175 7.43 8.71 -8.28
CA LYS A 175 7.03 10.10 -8.50
C LYS A 175 5.58 10.19 -9.00
N GLU A 176 5.18 9.34 -9.93
CA GLU A 176 3.80 9.25 -10.40
C GLU A 176 2.85 8.88 -9.25
N LEU A 177 3.20 7.88 -8.45
CA LEU A 177 2.40 7.37 -7.32
C LEU A 177 2.34 8.33 -6.12
N PHE A 178 3.25 9.30 -5.97
CA PHE A 178 3.26 10.09 -4.74
C PHE A 178 3.53 11.60 -4.91
N SER A 179 3.75 12.09 -6.14
CA SER A 179 3.67 13.52 -6.42
C SER A 179 2.22 13.96 -6.49
N SER A 180 1.97 15.16 -5.97
CA SER A 180 0.66 15.79 -5.80
C SER A 180 -0.02 16.24 -7.10
N GLU A 181 0.54 15.93 -8.27
CA GLU A 181 0.10 16.39 -9.60
C GLU A 181 -1.15 15.65 -10.13
N PHE A 182 -2.04 15.22 -9.23
CA PHE A 182 -3.47 15.10 -9.56
C PHE A 182 -4.11 16.46 -9.28
N GLU A 183 -3.70 17.46 -10.07
CA GLU A 183 -4.44 18.72 -10.16
C GLU A 183 -5.83 18.43 -10.75
N GLN A 184 -6.82 19.20 -10.31
CA GLN A 184 -8.21 19.00 -10.71
C GLN A 184 -8.34 19.10 -12.24
N PRO A 185 -9.22 18.31 -12.89
CA PRO A 185 -9.65 18.68 -14.24
C PRO A 185 -10.26 20.08 -14.12
N MET A 186 -9.64 21.05 -14.80
CA MET A 186 -10.11 22.44 -14.75
C MET A 186 -11.60 22.49 -15.16
N PRO A 187 -12.40 23.40 -14.56
CA PRO A 187 -13.73 23.68 -15.07
C PRO A 187 -13.61 24.02 -16.56
N ILE A 188 -14.39 23.33 -17.38
CA ILE A 188 -14.54 23.72 -18.78
C ILE A 188 -15.47 24.93 -18.76
N ASP A 189 -14.90 26.13 -18.73
CA ASP A 189 -15.67 27.37 -18.85
C ASP A 189 -16.48 27.33 -20.16
N GLY A 190 -17.77 27.61 -20.05
CA GLY A 190 -18.74 27.67 -21.15
C GLY A 190 -19.58 28.93 -21.09
#